data_AF-S3BGZ9-F1
#
_entry.id   AF-S3BGZ9-F1
#
_cell.length_a   1.000
_cell.length_b   1.000
_cell.length_c   1.000
_cell.angle_alpha   90.00
_cell.angle_beta   90.00
_cell.angle_gamma   90.00
#
_symmetry.space_group_name_H-M   'P 1'
#
loop_
_entity.id
_entity.type
_entity.pdbx_description
1 polymer ?
#
loop_
_entity_poly.entity_id
_entity_poly.type
_entity_poly.pdbx_seq_one_letter_code
_entity_poly.pdbx_strand_id
1 'polypeptide(L)'
;MKLWELLFTSEKTVPPRLGAFYFLLPTSLVIIAFLSIRYASSKRYLEFWYWGQLIQLLIINAWYIAARLPLSEALPFYHSRMAMWIILFAPNKTFFKQYFALVGVFGSIMALVYPVFYPFPFPHVSSVNNVFGHWALLANCLIYLVRYYKVEKGDTWKICQMTFGINAIIFLANLLTGGNYGFMSNPPVIGDYGALVNYLIVTSMMTGVVILINQLVKYKHKKS
;
A
#
# COMPACT_ATOMS: atom_id res chain seq x y z
N MET A 1 31.38 3.08 -3.88
CA MET A 1 30.43 2.02 -3.52
C MET A 1 29.93 1.36 -4.80
N LYS A 2 29.91 0.03 -4.84
CA LYS A 2 29.27 -0.71 -5.94
C LYS A 2 27.75 -0.58 -5.84
N LEU A 3 27.02 -0.71 -6.96
CA LEU A 3 25.56 -0.65 -6.97
C LEU A 3 24.92 -1.63 -5.97
N TRP A 4 25.51 -2.82 -5.82
CA TRP A 4 25.08 -3.84 -4.87
C TRP A 4 25.15 -3.37 -3.41
N GLU A 5 26.23 -2.68 -3.04
CA GLU A 5 26.43 -2.14 -1.69
C GLU A 5 25.41 -1.03 -1.42
N LEU A 6 25.13 -0.19 -2.43
CA LEU A 6 24.16 0.88 -2.31
C LEU A 6 22.72 0.35 -2.18
N LEU A 7 22.39 -0.75 -2.87
CA LEU A 7 21.05 -1.34 -2.88
C LEU A 7 20.66 -2.02 -1.56
N PHE A 8 21.63 -2.56 -0.83
CA PHE A 8 21.39 -3.41 0.35
C PHE A 8 22.09 -2.95 1.63
N THR A 9 22.70 -1.76 1.65
CA THR A 9 23.33 -1.19 2.85
C THR A 9 22.34 -1.09 4.02
N SER A 10 22.82 -1.31 5.23
CA SER A 10 22.05 -1.06 6.47
C SER A 10 22.42 0.27 7.13
N GLU A 11 23.36 1.03 6.54
CA GLU A 11 23.80 2.32 7.06
C GLU A 11 22.76 3.41 6.73
N LYS A 12 22.18 3.98 7.78
CA LYS A 12 21.22 5.08 7.64
C LYS A 12 21.93 6.35 7.21
N THR A 13 21.37 7.03 6.22
CA THR A 13 21.82 8.33 5.73
C THR A 13 20.66 9.34 5.80
N VAL A 14 20.44 10.12 4.75
CA VAL A 14 19.29 11.03 4.62
C VAL A 14 18.27 10.43 3.64
N PRO A 15 16.96 10.66 3.82
CA PRO A 15 15.97 10.26 2.85
C PRO A 15 16.29 10.83 1.45
N PRO A 16 16.08 10.07 0.37
CA PRO A 16 16.40 10.51 -0.97
C PRO A 16 15.58 11.73 -1.37
N ARG A 17 16.27 12.81 -1.78
CA ARG A 17 15.64 14.00 -2.34
C ARG A 17 15.39 13.77 -3.83
N LEU A 18 14.14 13.52 -4.19
CA LEU A 18 13.77 13.23 -5.58
C LEU A 18 13.85 14.45 -6.52
N GLY A 19 13.81 15.69 -6.00
CA GLY A 19 13.80 16.89 -6.82
C GLY A 19 12.69 16.85 -7.89
N ALA A 20 13.03 17.11 -9.15
CA ALA A 20 12.07 17.07 -10.27
C ALA A 20 11.45 15.67 -10.51
N PHE A 21 12.11 14.58 -10.10
CA PHE A 21 11.54 13.23 -10.20
C PHE A 21 10.27 13.05 -9.35
N TYR A 22 10.00 13.95 -8.41
CA TYR A 22 8.76 13.96 -7.64
C TYR A 22 7.52 14.06 -8.55
N PHE A 23 7.55 14.91 -9.59
CA PHE A 23 6.43 15.06 -10.53
C PHE A 23 6.19 13.82 -11.41
N LEU A 24 7.22 12.97 -11.56
CA LEU A 24 7.08 11.71 -12.30
C LEU A 24 6.29 10.67 -11.52
N LEU A 25 6.24 10.75 -10.18
CA LEU A 25 5.50 9.77 -9.37
C LEU A 25 3.98 9.87 -9.58
N PRO A 26 3.30 11.03 -9.43
CA PRO A 26 1.88 11.15 -9.76
C PRO A 26 1.58 10.87 -11.24
N THR A 27 2.49 11.27 -12.15
CA THR A 27 2.32 11.00 -13.58
C THR A 27 2.34 9.50 -13.87
N SER A 28 3.29 8.77 -13.28
CA SER A 28 3.38 7.31 -13.40
C SER A 28 2.14 6.61 -12.84
N LEU A 29 1.56 7.12 -11.75
CA LEU A 29 0.33 6.59 -11.16
C LEU A 29 -0.83 6.62 -12.16
N VAL A 30 -1.02 7.74 -12.88
CA VAL A 30 -2.08 7.86 -13.89
C VAL A 30 -1.85 6.87 -15.04
N ILE A 31 -0.61 6.75 -15.51
CA ILE A 31 -0.25 5.81 -16.58
C ILE A 31 -0.53 4.36 -16.15
N ILE A 32 -0.04 3.95 -14.98
CA ILE A 32 -0.26 2.60 -14.46
C ILE A 32 -1.75 2.33 -14.26
N ALA A 33 -2.51 3.29 -13.73
CA ALA A 33 -3.95 3.13 -13.55
C ALA A 33 -4.68 2.92 -14.89
N PHE A 34 -4.37 3.74 -15.89
CA PHE A 34 -4.93 3.62 -17.23
C PHE A 34 -4.62 2.27 -17.88
N LEU A 35 -3.33 1.89 -17.89
CA LEU A 35 -2.90 0.61 -18.45
C LEU A 35 -3.54 -0.58 -17.74
N SER A 36 -3.66 -0.52 -16.41
CA SER A 36 -4.22 -1.60 -15.60
C SER A 36 -5.69 -1.83 -15.87
N ILE A 37 -6.45 -0.76 -16.09
CA ILE A 37 -7.85 -0.86 -16.49
C ILE A 37 -7.94 -1.38 -17.94
N ARG A 38 -7.13 -0.84 -18.85
CA ARG A 38 -7.17 -1.16 -20.29
C ARG A 38 -6.76 -2.60 -20.62
N TYR A 39 -5.79 -3.14 -19.89
CA TYR A 39 -5.18 -4.45 -20.10
C TYR A 39 -5.52 -5.46 -19.00
N ALA A 40 -6.60 -5.24 -18.23
CA ALA A 40 -7.03 -6.14 -17.16
C ALA A 40 -7.25 -7.59 -17.64
N SER A 41 -7.67 -7.79 -18.89
CA SER A 41 -7.88 -9.13 -19.47
C SER A 41 -6.62 -9.77 -20.06
N SER A 42 -5.50 -9.04 -20.15
CA SER A 42 -4.25 -9.56 -20.72
C SER A 42 -3.52 -10.44 -19.73
N LYS A 43 -3.33 -11.72 -20.09
CA LYS A 43 -2.60 -12.70 -19.25
C LYS A 43 -1.16 -12.25 -18.97
N ARG A 44 -0.44 -11.77 -20.00
CA ARG A 44 0.95 -11.30 -19.85
C ARG A 44 1.06 -10.11 -18.90
N TYR A 45 0.11 -9.18 -18.99
CA TYR A 45 0.07 -8.00 -18.11
C TYR A 45 -0.20 -8.38 -16.66
N LEU A 46 -1.14 -9.31 -16.45
CA LEU A 46 -1.43 -9.87 -15.12
C LEU A 46 -0.21 -10.56 -14.51
N GLU A 47 0.44 -11.45 -15.28
CA GLU A 47 1.61 -12.20 -14.81
C GLU A 47 2.78 -11.28 -14.49
N PHE A 48 3.02 -10.24 -15.31
CA PHE A 48 4.06 -9.25 -15.06
C PHE A 48 3.89 -8.58 -13.70
N TRP A 49 2.69 -8.08 -13.38
CA TRP A 49 2.44 -7.42 -12.10
C TRP A 49 2.38 -8.38 -10.92
N TYR A 50 1.87 -9.59 -11.12
CA TYR A 50 1.85 -10.62 -10.09
C TYR A 50 3.28 -11.01 -9.68
N TRP A 51 4.11 -11.41 -10.64
CA TRP A 51 5.49 -11.82 -10.38
C TRP A 51 6.36 -10.66 -9.93
N GLY A 52 6.18 -9.47 -10.53
CA GLY A 52 6.89 -8.26 -10.13
C GLY A 52 6.63 -7.91 -8.66
N GLN A 53 5.38 -7.97 -8.21
CA GLN A 53 5.03 -7.72 -6.80
C GLN A 53 5.57 -8.80 -5.87
N LEU A 54 5.45 -10.08 -6.25
CA LEU A 54 5.93 -11.19 -5.45
C LEU A 54 7.45 -11.12 -5.23
N ILE A 55 8.21 -10.91 -6.30
CA ILE A 55 9.68 -10.80 -6.24
C ILE A 55 10.09 -9.64 -5.34
N GLN A 56 9.44 -8.48 -5.49
CA GLN A 56 9.73 -7.30 -4.66
C GLN A 56 9.44 -7.55 -3.18
N LEU A 57 8.29 -8.17 -2.87
CA LEU A 57 7.97 -8.56 -1.50
C LEU A 57 9.00 -9.52 -0.92
N LEU A 58 9.43 -10.53 -1.68
CA LEU A 58 10.44 -11.48 -1.20
C LEU A 58 11.78 -10.79 -0.94
N ILE A 59 12.23 -9.94 -1.86
CA ILE A 59 13.50 -9.20 -1.73
C ILE A 59 13.48 -8.27 -0.51
N ILE A 60 12.44 -7.45 -0.34
CA ILE A 60 12.41 -6.48 0.75
C ILE A 60 12.28 -7.16 2.13
N ASN A 61 11.49 -8.23 2.24
CA ASN A 61 11.35 -8.96 3.49
C ASN A 61 12.62 -9.75 3.82
N ALA A 62 13.29 -10.34 2.83
CA ALA A 62 14.60 -10.97 3.03
C ALA A 62 15.62 -9.95 3.54
N TRP A 63 15.61 -8.73 2.97
CA TRP A 63 16.48 -7.66 3.43
C TRP A 63 16.15 -7.20 4.85
N TYR A 64 14.87 -7.07 5.23
CA TYR A 64 14.49 -6.73 6.63
C TYR A 64 15.02 -7.73 7.64
N ILE A 65 15.00 -9.03 7.32
CA ILE A 65 15.55 -10.09 8.15
C ILE A 65 17.08 -9.99 8.21
N ALA A 66 17.74 -9.84 7.06
CA ALA A 66 19.19 -9.75 6.97
C ALA A 66 19.76 -8.52 7.71
N ALA A 67 19.09 -7.37 7.58
CA ALA A 67 19.43 -6.11 8.24
C ALA A 67 19.03 -6.07 9.73
N ARG A 68 18.37 -7.12 10.25
CA ARG A 68 17.90 -7.24 11.63
C ARG A 68 17.10 -6.02 12.10
N LEU A 69 16.18 -5.54 11.26
CA LEU A 69 15.37 -4.39 11.62
C LEU A 69 14.53 -4.65 12.88
N PRO A 70 14.30 -3.63 13.72
CA PRO A 70 13.48 -3.78 14.90
C PRO A 70 12.03 -4.16 14.53
N LEU A 71 11.35 -4.84 15.45
CA LEU A 71 9.95 -5.22 15.31
C LEU A 71 8.98 -4.03 15.21
N SER A 72 9.46 -2.80 15.45
CA SER A 72 8.71 -1.56 15.22
C SER A 72 8.67 -1.15 13.74
N GLU A 73 9.51 -1.73 12.88
CA GLU A 73 9.62 -1.39 11.45
C GLU A 73 9.42 -2.60 10.52
N ALA A 74 9.81 -3.80 10.98
CA ALA A 74 9.87 -5.01 10.16
C ALA A 74 8.50 -5.65 9.87
N LEU A 75 7.52 -5.48 10.74
CA LEU A 75 6.22 -6.14 10.59
C LEU A 75 5.43 -5.59 9.40
N PRO A 76 4.61 -6.42 8.74
CA PRO A 76 3.84 -6.03 7.57
C PRO A 76 2.58 -5.21 7.92
N PHE A 77 2.52 -4.53 9.07
CA PHE A 77 1.32 -3.83 9.56
C PHE A 77 1.07 -2.45 8.93
N TYR A 78 1.82 -2.08 7.89
CA TYR A 78 1.43 -1.00 7.01
C TYR A 78 0.31 -1.47 6.08
N HIS A 79 -0.74 -0.65 5.89
CA HIS A 79 -1.89 -1.02 5.06
C HIS A 79 -1.53 -1.46 3.65
N SER A 80 -0.57 -0.79 3.01
CA SER A 80 -0.10 -1.16 1.68
C SER A 80 0.66 -2.48 1.68
N ARG A 81 1.49 -2.78 2.70
CA ARG A 81 2.18 -4.08 2.84
C ARG A 81 1.18 -5.22 3.02
N MET A 82 0.17 -5.04 3.88
CA MET A 82 -0.90 -6.05 4.02
C MET A 82 -1.67 -6.24 2.71
N ALA A 83 -2.04 -5.13 2.04
CA ALA A 83 -2.74 -5.19 0.77
C ALA A 83 -1.91 -5.91 -0.30
N MET A 84 -0.58 -5.72 -0.33
CA MET A 84 0.31 -6.42 -1.26
C MET A 84 0.31 -7.93 -1.06
N TRP A 85 0.33 -8.42 0.19
CA TRP A 85 0.22 -9.86 0.45
C TRP A 85 -1.19 -10.38 0.12
N ILE A 86 -2.23 -9.67 0.55
CA ILE A 86 -3.61 -10.13 0.43
C ILE A 86 -4.07 -10.15 -1.03
N ILE A 87 -3.67 -9.16 -1.85
CA ILE A 87 -4.06 -9.14 -3.26
C ILE A 87 -3.46 -10.32 -4.05
N LEU A 88 -2.28 -10.81 -3.65
CA LEU A 88 -1.64 -11.96 -4.28
C LEU A 88 -2.27 -13.28 -3.83
N PHE A 89 -2.46 -13.47 -2.52
CA PHE A 89 -2.74 -14.80 -1.96
C PHE A 89 -4.18 -15.04 -1.52
N ALA A 90 -4.97 -14.00 -1.23
CA ALA A 90 -6.34 -14.21 -0.79
C ALA A 90 -7.23 -14.76 -1.93
N PRO A 91 -8.29 -15.53 -1.59
CA PRO A 91 -9.22 -16.05 -2.59
C PRO A 91 -9.96 -14.93 -3.32
N ASN A 92 -10.10 -15.09 -4.65
CA ASN A 92 -10.86 -14.16 -5.49
C ASN A 92 -12.35 -14.19 -5.15
N LYS A 93 -13.07 -13.12 -5.51
CA LYS A 93 -14.53 -12.99 -5.29
C LYS A 93 -14.95 -13.01 -3.80
N THR A 94 -14.04 -12.67 -2.89
CA THR A 94 -14.34 -12.47 -1.46
C THR A 94 -14.36 -10.99 -1.12
N PHE A 95 -15.26 -10.59 -0.22
CA PHE A 95 -15.29 -9.22 0.28
C PHE A 95 -13.96 -8.80 0.91
N PHE A 96 -13.30 -9.71 1.63
CA PHE A 96 -12.01 -9.47 2.26
C PHE A 96 -10.95 -9.01 1.24
N LYS A 97 -10.80 -9.74 0.14
CA LYS A 97 -9.85 -9.37 -0.91
C LYS A 97 -10.27 -8.09 -1.64
N GLN A 98 -11.58 -7.89 -1.87
CA GLN A 98 -12.11 -6.67 -2.46
C GLN A 98 -11.84 -5.44 -1.60
N TYR A 99 -12.05 -5.54 -0.28
CA TYR A 99 -11.70 -4.50 0.67
C TYR A 99 -10.21 -4.14 0.58
N PHE A 100 -9.32 -5.14 0.62
CA PHE A 100 -7.88 -4.89 0.51
C PHE A 100 -7.47 -4.38 -0.87
N ALA A 101 -8.21 -4.68 -1.93
CA ALA A 101 -8.01 -4.05 -3.23
C ALA A 101 -8.34 -2.55 -3.19
N LEU A 102 -9.44 -2.15 -2.52
CA LEU A 102 -9.79 -0.74 -2.35
C LEU A 102 -8.74 0.00 -1.48
N VAL A 103 -8.33 -0.63 -0.38
CA VAL A 103 -7.24 -0.11 0.48
C VAL A 103 -5.93 -0.02 -0.30
N GLY A 104 -5.63 -0.98 -1.16
CA GLY A 104 -4.42 -0.99 -1.98
C GLY A 104 -4.39 0.17 -2.99
N VAL A 105 -5.53 0.48 -3.63
CA VAL A 105 -5.66 1.67 -4.49
C VAL A 105 -5.38 2.94 -3.69
N PHE A 106 -6.02 3.11 -2.53
CA PHE A 106 -5.78 4.26 -1.65
C PHE A 106 -4.30 4.36 -1.22
N GLY A 107 -3.73 3.26 -0.75
CA GLY A 107 -2.35 3.18 -0.27
C GLY A 107 -1.34 3.52 -1.36
N SER A 108 -1.55 3.02 -2.59
CA SER A 108 -0.70 3.38 -3.74
C SER A 108 -0.80 4.85 -4.12
N ILE A 109 -1.99 5.46 -4.05
CA ILE A 109 -2.15 6.89 -4.29
C ILE A 109 -1.36 7.69 -3.25
N MET A 110 -1.57 7.39 -1.98
CA MET A 110 -0.88 8.09 -0.89
C MET A 110 0.64 7.94 -0.97
N ALA A 111 1.14 6.73 -1.27
CA ALA A 111 2.58 6.47 -1.33
C ALA A 111 3.30 7.14 -2.53
N LEU A 112 2.59 7.41 -3.63
CA LEU A 112 3.18 8.04 -4.81
C LEU A 112 2.96 9.56 -4.84
N VAL A 113 1.88 10.06 -4.23
CA VAL A 113 1.64 11.50 -4.03
C VAL A 113 2.49 12.03 -2.86
N TYR A 114 2.58 11.28 -1.76
CA TYR A 114 3.35 11.65 -0.58
C TYR A 114 4.31 10.51 -0.19
N PRO A 115 5.40 10.30 -0.95
CA PRO A 115 6.32 9.20 -0.71
C PRO A 115 7.11 9.42 0.59
N VAL A 116 6.98 8.45 1.51
CA VAL A 116 7.79 8.38 2.73
C VAL A 116 8.92 7.38 2.50
N PHE A 117 10.10 7.89 2.17
CA PHE A 117 11.28 7.06 1.99
C PHE A 117 12.02 6.82 3.31
N TYR A 118 12.55 5.60 3.44
CA TYR A 118 13.52 5.30 4.49
C TYR A 118 14.81 6.11 4.28
N PRO A 119 15.56 6.40 5.36
CA PRO A 119 16.79 7.17 5.31
C PRO A 119 17.95 6.31 4.78
N PHE A 120 17.89 5.91 3.51
CA PHE A 120 18.94 5.15 2.80
C PHE A 120 19.29 5.84 1.48
N PRO A 121 20.53 5.70 0.98
CA PRO A 121 20.96 6.33 -0.27
C PRO A 121 20.14 5.85 -1.46
N PHE A 122 20.01 6.66 -2.52
CA PHE A 122 19.33 6.24 -3.74
C PHE A 122 20.33 5.74 -4.80
N PRO A 123 20.07 4.60 -5.48
CA PRO A 123 18.97 3.64 -5.28
C PRO A 123 19.20 2.65 -4.13
N HIS A 124 18.21 2.50 -3.24
CA HIS A 124 18.16 1.45 -2.20
C HIS A 124 16.92 0.57 -2.36
N VAL A 125 17.00 -0.70 -1.94
CA VAL A 125 15.91 -1.67 -2.06
C VAL A 125 14.60 -1.17 -1.44
N SER A 126 14.65 -0.46 -0.31
CA SER A 126 13.47 0.14 0.31
C SER A 126 12.82 1.23 -0.55
N SER A 127 13.63 2.03 -1.24
CA SER A 127 13.17 3.12 -2.11
C SER A 127 12.60 2.58 -3.41
N VAL A 128 13.25 1.57 -3.99
CA VAL A 128 12.75 0.83 -5.15
C VAL A 128 11.43 0.15 -4.80
N ASN A 129 11.35 -0.55 -3.67
CA ASN A 129 10.13 -1.18 -3.19
C ASN A 129 9.02 -0.13 -2.92
N ASN A 130 9.37 1.04 -2.39
CA ASN A 130 8.38 2.10 -2.16
C ASN A 130 7.76 2.60 -3.48
N VAL A 131 8.53 2.72 -4.56
CA VAL A 131 7.97 3.19 -5.84
C VAL A 131 7.34 2.03 -6.62
N PHE A 132 8.15 1.03 -6.99
CA PHE A 132 7.69 -0.06 -7.85
C PHE A 132 6.69 -0.97 -7.14
N GLY A 133 6.86 -1.22 -5.84
CA GLY A 133 5.89 -2.01 -5.06
C GLY A 133 4.50 -1.38 -5.05
N HIS A 134 4.41 -0.05 -4.96
CA HIS A 134 3.12 0.65 -5.03
C HIS A 134 2.56 0.76 -6.45
N TRP A 135 3.40 0.77 -7.50
CA TRP A 135 2.93 0.57 -8.88
C TRP A 135 2.30 -0.81 -9.07
N ALA A 136 2.98 -1.86 -8.60
CA ALA A 136 2.49 -3.21 -8.71
C ALA A 136 1.21 -3.43 -7.89
N LEU A 137 1.15 -2.86 -6.68
CA LEU A 137 -0.05 -2.88 -5.85
C LEU A 137 -1.23 -2.20 -6.56
N LEU A 138 -1.01 -1.01 -7.12
CA LEU A 138 -2.05 -0.28 -7.85
C LEU A 138 -2.56 -1.11 -9.02
N ALA A 139 -1.65 -1.69 -9.80
CA ALA A 139 -2.00 -2.48 -10.96
C ALA A 139 -2.80 -3.73 -10.57
N ASN A 140 -2.29 -4.54 -9.63
CA ASN A 140 -2.97 -5.75 -9.18
C ASN A 140 -4.34 -5.45 -8.55
N CYS A 141 -4.47 -4.37 -7.78
CA CYS A 141 -5.74 -3.97 -7.19
C CYS A 141 -6.75 -3.51 -8.26
N LEU A 142 -6.33 -2.67 -9.23
CA LEU A 142 -7.22 -2.24 -10.30
C LEU A 142 -7.65 -3.39 -11.22
N ILE A 143 -6.71 -4.28 -11.59
CA ILE A 143 -7.03 -5.47 -12.36
C ILE A 143 -8.05 -6.34 -11.60
N TYR A 144 -7.86 -6.52 -10.29
CA TYR A 144 -8.81 -7.25 -9.45
C TYR A 144 -10.19 -6.59 -9.46
N LEU A 145 -10.26 -5.27 -9.26
CA LEU A 145 -11.51 -4.52 -9.23
C LEU A 145 -12.21 -4.51 -10.60
N VAL A 146 -11.48 -4.60 -11.71
CA VAL A 146 -12.10 -4.75 -13.05
C VAL A 146 -12.67 -6.16 -13.25
N ARG A 147 -11.99 -7.20 -12.77
CA ARG A 147 -12.34 -8.60 -13.12
C ARG A 147 -13.27 -9.30 -12.13
N TYR A 148 -13.18 -8.94 -10.85
CA TYR A 148 -13.77 -9.72 -9.76
C TYR A 148 -14.63 -8.89 -8.82
N TYR A 149 -14.74 -7.57 -9.03
CA TYR A 149 -15.56 -6.72 -8.19
C TYR A 149 -17.02 -7.17 -8.21
N LYS A 150 -17.62 -7.20 -7.02
CA LYS A 150 -19.04 -7.48 -6.85
C LYS A 150 -19.65 -6.42 -5.94
N VAL A 151 -20.81 -5.91 -6.36
CA VAL A 151 -21.62 -5.04 -5.52
C VAL A 151 -22.22 -5.90 -4.40
N GLU A 152 -21.86 -5.59 -3.16
CA GLU A 152 -22.42 -6.25 -1.99
C GLU A 152 -23.45 -5.36 -1.28
N LYS A 153 -24.48 -5.99 -0.69
CA LYS A 153 -25.44 -5.29 0.17
C LYS A 153 -24.76 -4.91 1.48
N GLY A 154 -24.97 -3.67 1.93
CA GLY A 154 -24.41 -3.16 3.18
C GLY A 154 -22.88 -3.02 3.16
N ASP A 155 -22.28 -2.89 1.99
CA ASP A 155 -20.82 -2.85 1.86
C ASP A 155 -20.17 -1.63 2.50
N THR A 156 -20.85 -0.47 2.56
CA THR A 156 -20.38 0.68 3.35
C THR A 156 -20.15 0.27 4.81
N TRP A 157 -21.10 -0.45 5.40
CA TRP A 157 -20.99 -0.93 6.78
C TRP A 157 -19.86 -1.96 6.93
N LYS A 158 -19.74 -2.89 5.98
CA LYS A 158 -18.64 -3.87 5.99
C LYS A 158 -17.27 -3.21 5.84
N ILE A 159 -17.16 -2.16 5.01
CA ILE A 159 -15.93 -1.35 4.89
C ILE A 159 -15.61 -0.71 6.24
N CYS A 160 -16.58 -0.08 6.90
CA CYS A 160 -16.38 0.49 8.24
C CYS A 160 -15.86 -0.56 9.22
N GLN A 161 -16.55 -1.69 9.35
CA GLN A 161 -16.15 -2.76 10.27
C GLN A 161 -14.74 -3.28 9.99
N MET A 162 -14.41 -3.49 8.71
CA MET A 162 -13.07 -3.95 8.32
C MET A 162 -11.99 -2.90 8.61
N THR A 163 -12.22 -1.63 8.31
CA THR A 163 -11.24 -0.57 8.57
C THR A 163 -11.00 -0.40 10.06
N PHE A 164 -12.06 -0.34 10.87
CA PHE A 164 -11.91 -0.25 12.32
C PHE A 164 -11.22 -1.48 12.91
N GLY A 165 -11.60 -2.69 12.48
CA GLY A 165 -11.01 -3.94 12.95
C GLY A 165 -9.53 -4.07 12.59
N ILE A 166 -9.16 -3.81 11.34
CA ILE A 166 -7.76 -3.85 10.89
C ILE A 166 -6.95 -2.78 11.60
N ASN A 167 -7.49 -1.57 11.72
CA ASN A 167 -6.77 -0.50 12.39
C ASN A 167 -6.61 -0.78 13.88
N ALA A 168 -7.57 -1.46 14.52
CA ALA A 168 -7.44 -1.85 15.93
C ALA A 168 -6.28 -2.85 16.10
N ILE A 169 -6.12 -3.80 15.18
CA ILE A 169 -4.97 -4.73 15.18
C ILE A 169 -3.65 -3.96 15.02
N ILE A 170 -3.59 -3.00 14.09
CA ILE A 170 -2.42 -2.15 13.90
C ILE A 170 -2.12 -1.32 15.15
N PHE A 171 -3.16 -0.73 15.76
CA PHE A 171 -3.04 0.06 16.97
C PHE A 171 -2.47 -0.77 18.13
N LEU A 172 -2.97 -1.98 18.34
CA LEU A 172 -2.41 -2.91 19.32
C LEU A 172 -0.95 -3.27 19.01
N ALA A 173 -0.61 -3.51 17.73
CA ALA A 173 0.77 -3.78 17.34
C ALA A 173 1.69 -2.58 17.62
N ASN A 174 1.21 -1.35 17.43
CA ASN A 174 1.96 -0.14 17.78
C ASN A 174 2.20 -0.03 19.28
N LEU A 175 1.18 -0.32 20.11
CA LEU A 175 1.34 -0.32 21.57
C LEU A 175 2.37 -1.36 22.04
N LEU A 176 2.40 -2.54 21.41
CA LEU A 176 3.31 -3.62 21.77
C LEU A 176 4.74 -3.42 21.28
N THR A 177 4.92 -2.78 20.13
CA THR A 177 6.25 -2.64 19.49
C THR A 177 6.87 -1.25 19.62
N GLY A 178 6.11 -0.25 20.08
CA GLY A 178 6.49 1.16 20.02
C GLY A 178 6.55 1.71 18.58
N GLY A 179 5.95 0.99 17.62
CA GLY A 179 5.95 1.34 16.21
C GLY A 179 4.98 2.46 15.82
N ASN A 180 5.10 2.89 14.57
CA ASN A 180 4.17 3.81 13.91
C ASN A 180 3.56 3.16 12.65
N TYR A 181 3.09 1.93 12.79
CA TYR A 181 2.38 1.22 11.73
C TYR A 181 1.09 1.93 11.37
N GLY A 182 0.79 1.96 10.06
CA GLY A 182 -0.37 2.66 9.52
C GLY A 182 -0.39 4.16 9.80
N PHE A 183 0.75 4.74 10.24
CA PHE A 183 0.86 6.13 10.68
C PHE A 183 -0.14 6.52 11.79
N MET A 184 -0.53 5.57 12.63
CA MET A 184 -1.52 5.80 13.69
C MET A 184 -0.93 6.39 14.97
N SER A 185 0.36 6.21 15.22
CA SER A 185 1.02 6.77 16.40
C SER A 185 1.45 8.21 16.15
N ASN A 186 1.96 8.50 14.95
CA ASN A 186 2.35 9.84 14.52
C ASN A 186 2.00 10.05 13.04
N PRO A 187 0.80 10.58 12.73
CA PRO A 187 0.36 10.87 11.38
C PRO A 187 1.20 11.99 10.72
N PRO A 188 1.76 11.77 9.51
CA PRO A 188 2.73 12.69 8.90
C PRO A 188 2.15 14.06 8.48
N VAL A 189 0.84 14.18 8.31
CA VAL A 189 0.18 15.41 7.82
C VAL A 189 -0.56 16.15 8.94
N ILE A 190 -1.08 15.42 9.92
CA ILE A 190 -2.02 15.96 10.92
C ILE A 190 -1.26 16.31 12.21
N GLY A 191 -0.18 15.59 12.51
CA GLY A 191 0.54 15.69 13.78
C GLY A 191 -0.01 14.73 14.84
N ASP A 192 0.62 14.74 16.02
CA ASP A 192 0.30 13.85 17.13
C ASP A 192 -0.65 14.54 18.14
N TYR A 193 -1.83 13.94 18.36
CA TYR A 193 -2.84 14.36 19.33
C TYR A 193 -3.11 13.28 20.40
N GLY A 194 -2.19 12.32 20.54
CA GLY A 194 -2.32 11.16 21.41
C GLY A 194 -2.83 9.92 20.67
N ALA A 195 -2.36 8.76 21.10
CA ALA A 195 -2.50 7.49 20.37
C ALA A 195 -3.96 7.15 19.99
N LEU A 196 -4.92 7.32 20.91
CA LEU A 196 -6.32 7.01 20.65
C LEU A 196 -6.98 8.02 19.69
N VAL A 197 -6.68 9.30 19.83
CA VAL A 197 -7.22 10.36 18.96
C VAL A 197 -6.68 10.20 17.54
N ASN A 198 -5.36 9.95 17.41
CA ASN A 198 -4.73 9.68 16.13
C ASN A 198 -5.34 8.43 15.45
N TYR A 199 -5.56 7.35 16.22
CA TYR A 199 -6.28 6.17 15.72
C TYR A 199 -7.66 6.52 15.16
N LEU A 200 -8.47 7.28 15.89
CA LEU A 200 -9.82 7.65 15.45
C LEU A 200 -9.79 8.53 14.19
N ILE A 201 -8.87 9.50 14.12
CA ILE A 201 -8.72 10.39 12.96
C ILE A 201 -8.32 9.57 11.72
N VAL A 202 -7.23 8.81 11.81
CA VAL A 202 -6.71 8.02 10.69
C VAL A 202 -7.75 7.00 10.21
N THR A 203 -8.43 6.33 11.16
CA THR A 203 -9.47 5.34 10.83
C THR A 203 -10.65 6.00 10.12
N SER A 204 -11.17 7.10 10.65
CA SER A 204 -12.33 7.79 10.06
C SER A 204 -12.03 8.33 8.66
N MET A 205 -10.85 8.95 8.48
CA MET A 205 -10.43 9.45 7.17
C MET A 205 -10.25 8.32 6.16
N MET A 206 -9.55 7.26 6.55
CA MET A 206 -9.34 6.09 5.70
C MET A 206 -10.67 5.43 5.31
N THR A 207 -11.59 5.25 6.26
CA THR A 207 -12.93 4.72 5.98
C THR A 207 -13.67 5.57 4.96
N GLY A 208 -13.68 6.90 5.13
CA GLY A 208 -14.32 7.81 4.18
C GLY A 208 -13.76 7.69 2.77
N VAL A 209 -12.43 7.65 2.62
CA VAL A 209 -11.77 7.52 1.31
C VAL A 209 -12.02 6.15 0.68
N VAL A 210 -11.95 5.06 1.45
CA VAL A 210 -12.22 3.70 0.94
C VAL A 210 -13.68 3.58 0.49
N ILE A 211 -14.64 4.17 1.22
CA ILE A 211 -16.04 4.26 0.79
C ILE A 211 -16.15 5.04 -0.52
N LEU A 212 -15.48 6.20 -0.65
CA LEU A 212 -15.49 7.00 -1.87
C LEU A 212 -14.99 6.20 -3.08
N ILE A 213 -13.82 5.54 -2.96
CA ILE A 213 -13.25 4.69 -4.01
C ILE A 213 -14.25 3.59 -4.37
N ASN A 214 -14.85 2.93 -3.37
CA ASN A 214 -15.84 1.91 -3.59
C ASN A 214 -17.05 2.42 -4.38
N GLN A 215 -17.59 3.61 -4.05
CA GLN A 215 -18.70 4.21 -4.81
C GLN A 215 -18.32 4.52 -6.26
N LEU A 216 -17.10 5.02 -6.51
CA LEU A 216 -16.59 5.28 -7.86
C LEU A 216 -16.50 3.98 -8.69
N VAL A 217 -15.98 2.90 -8.09
CA VAL A 217 -15.90 1.59 -8.73
C VAL A 217 -17.30 1.04 -9.03
N LYS A 218 -18.23 1.11 -8.07
CA LYS A 218 -19.63 0.70 -8.28
C LYS A 218 -20.28 1.44 -9.43
N TYR A 219 -20.13 2.76 -9.47
CA TYR A 219 -20.76 3.60 -10.49
C TYR A 219 -20.29 3.18 -11.87
N LYS A 220 -18.98 2.94 -12.04
CA LYS A 220 -18.41 2.46 -13.30
C LYS A 220 -18.93 1.06 -13.67
N HIS A 221 -19.05 0.16 -12.70
CA HIS A 221 -19.52 -1.20 -12.95
C HIS A 221 -21.02 -1.28 -13.30
N LYS A 222 -21.84 -0.33 -12.83
CA LYS A 222 -23.26 -0.24 -13.24
C LYS A 222 -23.45 0.25 -14.68
N LYS A 223 -22.44 0.90 -15.27
CA LYS A 223 -22.47 1.44 -16.63
C LYS A 223 -21.90 0.48 -17.69
N SER A 224 -21.21 -0.58 -17.27
CA SER A 224 -20.63 -1.61 -18.15
C SER A 224 -21.57 -2.79 -18.30
#